data_AF-H1Y1L6-F1
#
_entry.id   AF-H1Y1L6-F1
#
_cell.length_a   1.000
_cell.length_b   1.000
_cell.length_c   1.000
_cell.angle_alpha   90.00
_cell.angle_beta   90.00
_cell.angle_gamma   90.00
#
_symmetry.space_group_name_H-M   'P 1'
#
loop_
_entity.id
_entity.type
_entity.pdbx_description
1 polymer ?
#
loop_
_entity_poly.entity_id
_entity_poly.type
_entity_poly.pdbx_seq_one_letter_code
_entity_poly.pdbx_strand_id
1 'polypeptide(L)'
;MNNEIFNEEDLPLHDLRSVGLVSEGRILLEEADLKALLSGRRTQLILLENLEFAGTKIASLKAKLSLVTGADGEPELLLHPTYLRSIPPGYLTDTETEALEKGDEPSLEKDIVDSNGQRKRVLVEFDRETNQFLETDEDKLQAPDAINGHPLTPGQKAKYKRGKEVEVPDGTKVKYTATTREGIRANRVALIASIIFDGGISYLLFHGIKALTGQKHDAASHEQSQGYKDTVEQMKKHQETGPAPKLDLSGEEESRDFKRRSYR
;
A
#
# COMPACT_ATOMS: atom_id res chain seq x y z
N MET A 1 12.18 8.62 5.71
CA MET A 1 11.49 7.52 6.40
C MET A 1 10.31 7.11 5.53
N ASN A 2 10.05 5.81 5.45
CA ASN A 2 9.09 5.21 4.53
C ASN A 2 7.65 5.68 4.81
N ASN A 3 6.78 5.61 3.79
CA ASN A 3 5.33 5.82 3.88
C ASN A 3 4.63 4.63 4.59
N GLU A 4 5.28 4.10 5.62
CA GLU A 4 4.85 2.98 6.44
C GLU A 4 4.12 3.57 7.65
N ILE A 5 2.89 3.12 7.85
CA ILE A 5 2.06 3.51 8.99
C ILE A 5 2.38 2.57 10.17
N PHE A 6 2.89 1.38 9.88
CA PHE A 6 3.26 0.35 10.84
C PHE A 6 4.76 0.06 10.73
N ASN A 7 5.41 -0.21 11.86
CA ASN A 7 6.80 -0.71 11.85
C ASN A 7 6.81 -2.22 11.65
N GLU A 8 7.85 -2.73 10.99
CA GLU A 8 8.03 -4.17 10.78
C GLU A 8 8.16 -4.94 12.12
N GLU A 9 8.76 -4.31 13.13
CA GLU A 9 8.92 -4.89 14.48
C GLU A 9 7.59 -5.10 15.20
N ASP A 10 6.56 -4.31 14.85
CA ASP A 10 5.24 -4.34 15.48
C ASP A 10 4.27 -5.29 14.76
N LEU A 11 4.74 -6.05 13.76
CA LEU A 11 3.89 -6.97 13.01
C LEU A 11 3.25 -8.02 13.92
N PRO A 12 1.95 -8.37 13.72
CA PRO A 12 1.27 -9.38 14.51
C PRO A 12 1.74 -10.78 14.10
N LEU A 13 2.93 -11.17 14.56
CA LEU A 13 3.60 -12.42 14.18
C LEU A 13 2.79 -13.67 14.53
N HIS A 14 2.00 -13.60 15.62
CA HIS A 14 1.09 -14.66 15.99
C HIS A 14 0.03 -14.89 14.90
N ASP A 15 -0.59 -13.82 14.39
CA ASP A 15 -1.65 -13.91 13.39
C ASP A 15 -1.09 -14.28 12.02
N LEU A 16 0.06 -13.70 11.63
CA LEU A 16 0.77 -14.12 10.42
C LEU A 16 1.13 -15.61 10.43
N ARG A 17 1.51 -16.15 11.59
CA ARG A 17 1.77 -17.58 11.76
C ARG A 17 0.51 -18.42 11.65
N SER A 18 -0.61 -17.99 12.24
CA SER A 18 -1.89 -18.73 12.17
C SER A 18 -2.40 -18.85 10.74
N VAL A 19 -1.97 -17.95 9.84
CA VAL A 19 -2.29 -17.98 8.42
C VAL A 19 -1.20 -18.56 7.51
N GLY A 20 -0.17 -19.19 8.09
CA GLY A 20 0.88 -19.87 7.33
C GLY A 20 1.91 -18.95 6.67
N LEU A 21 1.94 -17.66 7.04
CA LEU A 21 2.88 -16.66 6.49
C LEU A 21 4.15 -16.51 7.31
N VAL A 22 4.37 -17.37 8.31
CA VAL A 22 5.61 -17.41 9.09
C VAL A 22 6.13 -18.84 9.15
N SER A 23 7.36 -19.05 8.70
CA SER A 23 8.08 -20.32 8.83
C SER A 23 9.51 -20.08 9.31
N GLU A 24 9.98 -20.90 10.25
CA GLU A 24 11.34 -20.81 10.80
C GLU A 24 11.75 -19.41 11.29
N GLY A 25 10.78 -18.64 11.79
CA GLY A 25 11.01 -17.27 12.27
C GLY A 25 11.12 -16.22 11.17
N ARG A 26 10.80 -16.57 9.92
CA ARG A 26 10.81 -15.65 8.77
C ARG A 26 9.39 -15.44 8.24
N ILE A 27 9.12 -14.21 7.82
CA ILE A 27 7.88 -13.85 7.12
C ILE A 27 7.98 -14.34 5.68
N LEU A 28 6.97 -15.07 5.23
CA LEU A 28 6.84 -15.64 3.89
C LEU A 28 6.00 -14.73 2.99
N LEU A 29 6.45 -13.47 2.84
CA LEU A 29 5.83 -12.50 1.95
C LEU A 29 6.86 -11.94 0.96
N GLU A 30 6.40 -11.61 -0.24
CA GLU A 30 7.20 -10.80 -1.15
C GLU A 30 7.43 -9.42 -0.51
N GLU A 31 8.60 -8.82 -0.75
CA GLU A 31 8.94 -7.49 -0.24
C GLU A 31 7.89 -6.44 -0.61
N ALA A 32 7.33 -6.52 -1.83
CA ALA A 32 6.28 -5.63 -2.29
C ALA A 32 4.96 -5.79 -1.51
N ASP A 33 4.62 -7.01 -1.09
CA ASP A 33 3.44 -7.29 -0.27
C ASP A 33 3.66 -6.87 1.19
N LEU A 34 4.85 -7.12 1.74
CA LEU A 34 5.23 -6.65 3.07
C LEU A 34 5.14 -5.12 3.16
N LYS A 35 5.72 -4.41 2.18
CA LYS A 35 5.63 -2.94 2.10
C LYS A 35 4.19 -2.46 1.93
N ALA A 36 3.34 -3.20 1.21
CA ALA A 36 1.93 -2.86 1.11
C ALA A 36 1.24 -2.96 2.48
N LEU A 37 1.47 -4.05 3.23
CA LEU A 37 0.95 -4.23 4.59
C LEU A 37 1.38 -3.10 5.53
N LEU A 38 2.69 -2.80 5.57
CA LEU A 38 3.23 -1.76 6.46
C LEU A 38 2.69 -0.36 6.13
N SER A 39 2.31 -0.11 4.87
CA SER A 39 1.60 1.12 4.47
C SER A 39 0.08 1.07 4.72
N GLY A 40 -0.45 0.04 5.39
CA GLY A 40 -1.90 -0.16 5.62
C GLY A 40 -2.69 -0.50 4.35
N ARG A 41 -2.01 -0.88 3.26
CA ARG A 41 -2.64 -1.27 1.98
C ARG A 41 -2.86 -2.78 1.94
N ARG A 42 -3.64 -3.19 0.94
CA ARG A 42 -3.88 -4.61 0.66
C ARG A 42 -2.72 -5.22 -0.12
N THR A 43 -2.32 -6.43 0.23
CA THR A 43 -1.39 -7.25 -0.60
C THR A 43 -2.01 -7.63 -1.95
N GLN A 44 -1.23 -8.28 -2.80
CA GLN A 44 -1.83 -9.11 -3.85
C GLN A 44 -2.60 -10.29 -3.27
N LEU A 45 -3.34 -11.02 -4.12
CA LEU A 45 -4.04 -12.23 -3.70
C LEU A 45 -3.02 -13.34 -3.39
N ILE A 46 -2.94 -13.74 -2.12
CA ILE A 46 -1.99 -14.75 -1.63
C ILE A 46 -2.74 -16.06 -1.38
N LEU A 47 -2.08 -17.19 -1.68
CA LEU A 47 -2.53 -18.50 -1.26
C LEU A 47 -2.06 -18.74 0.17
N LEU A 48 -3.01 -18.77 1.10
CA LEU A 48 -2.78 -19.17 2.49
C LEU A 48 -3.03 -20.68 2.58
N GLU A 49 -2.20 -21.39 3.34
CA GLU A 49 -2.28 -22.85 3.48
C GLU A 49 -2.28 -23.25 4.94
N ASN A 50 -2.85 -24.43 5.23
CA ASN A 50 -2.87 -25.03 6.57
C ASN A 50 -3.46 -24.11 7.65
N LEU A 51 -4.52 -23.39 7.29
CA LEU A 51 -5.19 -22.45 8.19
C LEU A 51 -5.92 -23.20 9.31
N GLU A 52 -5.83 -22.67 10.51
CA GLU A 52 -6.62 -23.12 11.65
C GLU A 52 -7.42 -21.95 12.23
N PHE A 53 -8.75 -22.03 12.13
CA PHE A 53 -9.64 -20.99 12.65
C PHE A 53 -10.80 -21.63 13.41
N ALA A 54 -10.97 -21.23 14.68
CA ALA A 54 -12.04 -21.73 15.55
C ALA A 54 -12.18 -23.27 15.57
N GLY A 55 -11.05 -24.00 15.56
CA GLY A 55 -11.01 -25.46 15.55
C GLY A 55 -11.32 -26.13 14.20
N THR A 56 -11.54 -25.34 13.15
CA THR A 56 -11.69 -25.83 11.77
C THR A 56 -10.38 -25.70 11.02
N LYS A 57 -9.93 -26.79 10.41
CA LYS A 57 -8.78 -26.79 9.49
C LYS A 57 -9.26 -26.47 8.08
N ILE A 58 -8.71 -25.42 7.49
CA ILE A 58 -8.94 -25.05 6.10
C ILE A 58 -7.64 -25.32 5.35
N ALA A 59 -7.69 -26.25 4.39
CA ALA A 59 -6.50 -26.68 3.66
C ALA A 59 -5.81 -25.49 2.95
N SER A 60 -6.60 -24.65 2.29
CA SER A 60 -6.10 -23.44 1.65
C SER A 60 -7.19 -22.39 1.47
N LEU A 61 -6.81 -21.11 1.45
CA LEU A 61 -7.68 -19.98 1.17
C LEU A 61 -6.91 -18.95 0.35
N LYS A 62 -7.54 -18.40 -0.69
CA LYS A 62 -7.00 -17.22 -1.37
C LYS A 62 -7.56 -15.96 -0.72
N ALA A 63 -6.68 -15.07 -0.27
CA ALA A 63 -7.06 -13.81 0.35
C ALA A 63 -6.05 -12.71 0.07
N LYS A 64 -6.51 -11.47 0.05
CA LYS A 64 -5.65 -10.31 0.28
C LYS A 64 -5.54 -10.05 1.77
N LEU A 65 -4.48 -9.38 2.18
CA LEU A 65 -4.21 -9.08 3.59
C LEU A 65 -4.03 -7.57 3.75
N SER A 66 -4.43 -7.01 4.89
CA SER A 66 -4.11 -5.64 5.27
C SER A 66 -3.85 -5.53 6.77
N LEU A 67 -3.14 -4.49 7.19
CA LEU A 67 -3.03 -4.11 8.60
C LEU A 67 -3.93 -2.93 8.91
N VAL A 68 -4.53 -2.95 10.09
CA VAL A 68 -5.28 -1.83 10.66
C VAL A 68 -4.83 -1.59 12.09
N THR A 69 -5.04 -0.39 12.61
CA THR A 69 -4.82 -0.11 14.03
C THR A 69 -5.98 -0.71 14.83
N GLY A 70 -5.67 -1.63 15.72
CA GLY A 70 -6.60 -2.27 16.65
C GLY A 70 -7.09 -1.35 17.75
N ALA A 71 -7.99 -1.86 18.58
CA ALA A 71 -8.60 -1.08 19.66
C ALA A 71 -7.61 -0.72 20.79
N ASP A 72 -6.56 -1.53 20.96
CA ASP A 72 -5.45 -1.31 21.89
C ASP A 72 -4.32 -0.45 21.29
N GLY A 73 -4.44 -0.07 20.01
CA GLY A 73 -3.42 0.67 19.28
C GLY A 73 -2.41 -0.20 18.55
N GLU A 74 -2.46 -1.53 18.73
CA GLU A 74 -1.54 -2.47 18.11
C GLU A 74 -1.99 -2.83 16.68
N PRO A 75 -1.09 -3.25 15.78
CA PRO A 75 -1.46 -3.64 14.43
C PRO A 75 -2.26 -4.95 14.40
N GLU A 76 -3.45 -4.94 13.83
CA GLU A 76 -4.31 -6.11 13.62
C GLU A 76 -4.29 -6.56 12.16
N LEU A 77 -4.15 -7.87 11.93
CA LEU A 77 -4.19 -8.47 10.59
C LEU A 77 -5.63 -8.73 10.14
N LEU A 78 -6.03 -8.15 9.01
CA LEU A 78 -7.30 -8.43 8.37
C LEU A 78 -7.12 -9.30 7.13
N LEU A 79 -7.99 -10.30 6.99
CA LEU A 79 -8.08 -11.18 5.84
C LEU A 79 -9.26 -10.75 4.95
N HIS A 80 -8.98 -10.65 3.66
CA HIS A 80 -9.96 -10.32 2.62
C HIS A 80 -10.07 -11.50 1.65
N PRO A 81 -10.87 -12.53 1.97
CA PRO A 81 -11.03 -13.69 1.11
C PRO A 81 -11.77 -13.33 -0.18
N THR A 82 -11.71 -14.23 -1.17
CA THR A 82 -12.59 -14.14 -2.34
C THR A 82 -14.02 -14.57 -1.98
N TYR A 83 -14.95 -13.62 -1.93
CA TYR A 83 -16.35 -13.87 -1.63
C TYR A 83 -17.13 -14.37 -2.87
N LEU A 84 -18.11 -15.24 -2.63
CA LEU A 84 -19.02 -15.71 -3.70
C LEU A 84 -19.93 -14.60 -4.21
N ARG A 85 -20.30 -13.64 -3.35
CA ARG A 85 -21.16 -12.50 -3.67
C ARG A 85 -20.61 -11.26 -2.99
N SER A 86 -20.66 -10.15 -3.70
CA SER A 86 -20.39 -8.82 -3.17
C SER A 86 -21.56 -8.36 -2.30
N ILE A 87 -21.26 -7.45 -1.37
CA ILE A 87 -22.27 -6.73 -0.60
C ILE A 87 -21.99 -5.24 -0.82
N PRO A 88 -22.80 -4.53 -1.62
CA PRO A 88 -22.60 -3.11 -1.85
C PRO A 88 -22.90 -2.30 -0.60
N PRO A 89 -22.19 -1.17 -0.39
CA PRO A 89 -22.57 -0.20 0.62
C PRO A 89 -24.00 0.28 0.41
N GLY A 90 -24.79 0.39 1.48
CA GLY A 90 -26.23 0.70 1.39
C GLY A 90 -26.57 2.09 0.84
N TYR A 91 -25.57 2.95 0.63
CA TYR A 91 -25.73 4.28 0.02
C TYR A 91 -25.45 4.29 -1.49
N LEU A 92 -25.03 3.16 -2.08
CA LEU A 92 -24.94 3.00 -3.53
C LEU A 92 -26.31 2.61 -4.10
N THR A 93 -26.62 3.17 -5.26
CA THR A 93 -27.76 2.71 -6.06
C THR A 93 -27.41 1.42 -6.80
N ASP A 94 -28.43 0.69 -7.28
CA ASP A 94 -28.23 -0.52 -8.09
C ASP A 94 -27.42 -0.22 -9.36
N THR A 95 -27.71 0.90 -10.04
CA THR A 95 -26.97 1.33 -11.25
C THR A 95 -25.50 1.62 -10.96
N GLU A 96 -25.20 2.30 -9.84
CA GLU A 96 -23.82 2.58 -9.41
C GLU A 96 -23.07 1.30 -9.04
N THR A 97 -23.76 0.39 -8.34
CA THR A 97 -23.25 -0.93 -7.97
C THR A 97 -22.87 -1.72 -9.22
N GLU A 98 -23.79 -1.85 -10.17
CA GLU A 98 -23.54 -2.56 -11.43
C GLU A 98 -22.40 -1.94 -12.23
N ALA A 99 -22.32 -0.61 -12.30
CA ALA A 99 -21.26 0.10 -13.03
C ALA A 99 -19.86 -0.19 -12.46
N LEU A 100 -19.74 -0.26 -11.13
CA LEU A 100 -18.50 -0.64 -10.45
C LEU A 100 -18.15 -2.12 -10.67
N GLU A 101 -19.13 -3.03 -10.57
CA GLU A 101 -18.90 -4.47 -10.71
C GLU A 101 -18.49 -4.85 -12.15
N LYS A 102 -19.22 -4.32 -13.14
CA LYS A 102 -18.86 -4.42 -14.56
C LYS A 102 -17.57 -3.67 -14.87
N GLY A 103 -17.23 -2.68 -14.03
CA GLY A 103 -16.11 -1.74 -14.15
C GLY A 103 -16.20 -0.87 -15.39
N ASP A 104 -17.44 -0.53 -15.75
CA ASP A 104 -17.76 0.59 -16.64
C ASP A 104 -17.31 1.90 -15.98
N GLU A 105 -17.49 1.99 -14.66
CA GLU A 105 -16.92 3.03 -13.80
C GLU A 105 -15.85 2.40 -12.89
N PRO A 106 -14.59 2.88 -12.92
CA PRO A 106 -13.53 2.32 -12.10
C PRO A 106 -13.68 2.63 -10.61
N SER A 107 -14.35 3.73 -10.28
CA SER A 107 -14.47 4.27 -8.94
C SER A 107 -15.56 5.34 -8.86
N LEU A 108 -16.21 5.48 -7.71
CA LEU A 108 -17.22 6.52 -7.46
C LEU A 108 -16.83 7.37 -6.24
N GLU A 109 -17.05 8.67 -6.33
CA GLU A 109 -16.95 9.58 -5.18
C GLU A 109 -18.30 9.70 -4.48
N LYS A 110 -18.34 9.57 -3.16
CA LYS A 110 -19.56 9.74 -2.36
C LYS A 110 -19.28 10.59 -1.12
N ASP A 111 -20.17 11.53 -0.84
CA ASP A 111 -20.24 12.20 0.46
C ASP A 111 -21.17 11.38 1.37
N ILE A 112 -20.62 10.82 2.44
CA ILE A 112 -21.36 9.95 3.38
C ILE A 112 -21.28 10.48 4.80
N VAL A 113 -22.18 10.00 5.65
CA VAL A 113 -22.15 10.21 7.10
C VAL A 113 -21.70 8.91 7.74
N ASP A 114 -20.61 8.94 8.51
CA ASP A 114 -20.13 7.76 9.21
C ASP A 114 -21.00 7.41 10.43
N SER A 115 -20.66 6.30 11.11
CA SER A 115 -21.36 5.85 12.30
C SER A 115 -21.35 6.84 13.46
N ASN A 116 -20.42 7.80 13.45
CA ASN A 116 -20.27 8.84 14.46
C ASN A 116 -20.98 10.14 14.08
N GLY A 117 -21.72 10.16 12.96
CA GLY A 117 -22.41 11.35 12.47
C GLY A 117 -21.50 12.33 11.73
N GLN A 118 -20.24 11.99 11.48
CA GLN A 118 -19.29 12.86 10.79
C GLN A 118 -19.43 12.71 9.27
N ARG A 119 -19.43 13.85 8.59
CA ARG A 119 -19.41 13.87 7.12
C ARG A 119 -18.00 13.57 6.64
N LYS A 120 -17.88 12.61 5.73
CA LYS A 120 -16.62 12.28 5.05
C LYS A 120 -16.87 12.05 3.57
N ARG A 121 -15.85 12.34 2.76
CA ARG A 121 -15.85 12.01 1.34
C ARG A 121 -15.08 10.71 1.15
N VAL A 122 -15.70 9.75 0.49
CA VAL A 122 -15.11 8.44 0.22
C VAL A 122 -14.98 8.18 -1.27
N LEU A 123 -13.90 7.52 -1.64
CA LEU A 123 -13.74 6.84 -2.92
C LEU A 123 -14.21 5.39 -2.76
N VAL A 124 -15.14 4.96 -3.60
CA VAL A 124 -15.65 3.59 -3.63
C VAL A 124 -15.14 2.89 -4.87
N GLU A 125 -14.46 1.76 -4.70
CA GLU A 125 -13.93 0.93 -5.77
C GLU A 125 -14.44 -0.51 -5.63
N PHE A 126 -14.37 -1.29 -6.70
CA PHE A 126 -14.70 -2.72 -6.66
C PHE A 126 -13.45 -3.57 -6.91
N ASP A 127 -13.08 -4.37 -5.92
CA ASP A 127 -11.99 -5.33 -6.00
C ASP A 127 -12.50 -6.65 -6.58
N ARG A 128 -12.26 -6.86 -7.87
CA ARG A 128 -12.67 -8.07 -8.58
C ARG A 128 -11.97 -9.34 -8.10
N GLU A 129 -10.80 -9.24 -7.47
CA GLU A 129 -10.07 -10.42 -6.98
C GLU A 129 -10.70 -10.97 -5.70
N THR A 130 -11.27 -10.11 -4.87
CA THR A 130 -11.94 -10.49 -3.61
C THR A 130 -13.46 -10.42 -3.68
N ASN A 131 -14.03 -9.86 -4.75
CA ASN A 131 -15.46 -9.61 -4.91
C ASN A 131 -16.01 -8.68 -3.82
N GLN A 132 -15.28 -7.59 -3.54
CA GLN A 132 -15.61 -6.66 -2.46
C GLN A 132 -15.62 -5.20 -2.93
N PHE A 133 -16.48 -4.41 -2.31
CA PHE A 133 -16.41 -2.96 -2.39
C PHE A 133 -15.37 -2.44 -1.40
N LEU A 134 -14.51 -1.54 -1.87
CA LEU A 134 -13.48 -0.87 -1.08
C LEU A 134 -13.91 0.57 -0.87
N GLU A 135 -14.00 1.00 0.38
CA GLU A 135 -14.22 2.39 0.74
C GLU A 135 -12.91 3.00 1.24
N THR A 136 -12.46 4.06 0.59
CA THR A 136 -11.29 4.82 1.00
C THR A 136 -11.69 6.23 1.41
N ASP A 137 -11.36 6.62 2.63
CA ASP A 137 -11.55 7.99 3.13
C ASP A 137 -10.53 8.95 2.49
N GLU A 138 -11.00 9.98 1.79
CA GLU A 138 -10.13 10.95 1.09
C GLU A 138 -9.18 11.66 2.07
N ASP A 139 -9.62 11.94 3.29
CA ASP A 139 -8.84 12.70 4.27
C ASP A 139 -7.68 11.88 4.83
N LYS A 140 -7.79 10.55 4.81
CA LYS A 140 -6.73 9.63 5.24
C LYS A 140 -5.71 9.32 4.14
N LEU A 141 -5.96 9.75 2.91
CA LEU A 141 -5.04 9.53 1.80
C LEU A 141 -3.92 10.56 1.76
N GLN A 142 -2.69 10.07 1.59
CA GLN A 142 -1.55 10.91 1.26
C GLN A 142 -1.28 10.88 -0.24
N ALA A 143 -1.28 12.06 -0.87
CA ALA A 143 -0.88 12.20 -2.26
C ALA A 143 0.64 12.44 -2.35
N PRO A 144 1.30 11.94 -3.40
CA PRO A 144 2.69 12.29 -3.68
C PRO A 144 2.89 13.80 -3.81
N ASP A 145 4.06 14.28 -3.42
CA ASP A 145 4.51 15.64 -3.70
C ASP A 145 5.01 15.80 -5.12
N ALA A 146 5.65 14.77 -5.69
CA ALA A 146 6.04 14.74 -7.10
C ALA A 146 5.96 13.33 -7.69
N ILE A 147 5.79 13.27 -9.01
CA ILE A 147 5.88 12.06 -9.84
C ILE A 147 6.98 12.26 -10.87
N ASN A 148 7.94 11.35 -10.93
CA ASN A 148 9.12 11.44 -11.80
C ASN A 148 9.81 12.82 -11.71
N GLY A 149 9.92 13.35 -10.48
CA GLY A 149 10.54 14.65 -10.21
C GLY A 149 9.66 15.86 -10.55
N HIS A 150 8.48 15.68 -11.14
CA HIS A 150 7.54 16.76 -11.44
C HIS A 150 6.59 17.01 -10.25
N PRO A 151 6.62 18.19 -9.62
CA PRO A 151 5.75 18.50 -8.49
C PRO A 151 4.27 18.46 -8.87
N LEU A 152 3.45 17.85 -8.01
CA LEU A 152 2.00 17.89 -8.13
C LEU A 152 1.45 19.18 -7.53
N THR A 153 0.64 19.89 -8.30
CA THR A 153 -0.13 21.03 -7.81
C THR A 153 -1.17 20.60 -6.77
N PRO A 154 -1.66 21.51 -5.90
CA PRO A 154 -2.73 21.19 -4.95
C PRO A 154 -3.98 20.58 -5.62
N GLY A 155 -4.34 21.08 -6.80
CA GLY A 155 -5.46 20.54 -7.58
C GLY A 155 -5.20 19.12 -8.10
N GLN A 156 -3.97 18.82 -8.54
CA GLN A 156 -3.58 17.47 -8.93
C GLN A 156 -3.57 16.53 -7.73
N LYS A 157 -3.04 16.93 -6.58
CA LYS A 157 -3.08 16.13 -5.34
C LYS A 157 -4.52 15.78 -4.95
N ALA A 158 -5.42 16.76 -4.98
CA ALA A 158 -6.84 16.52 -4.70
C ALA A 158 -7.50 15.60 -5.74
N LYS A 159 -7.15 15.70 -7.03
CA LYS A 159 -7.62 14.75 -8.06
C LYS A 159 -7.10 13.33 -7.79
N TYR A 160 -5.82 13.21 -7.47
CA TYR A 160 -5.19 11.92 -7.16
C TYR A 160 -5.89 11.21 -6.01
N LYS A 161 -6.11 11.90 -4.86
CA LYS A 161 -6.81 11.31 -3.71
C LYS A 161 -8.24 10.85 -4.05
N ARG A 162 -8.88 11.50 -5.02
CA ARG A 162 -10.21 11.16 -5.53
C ARG A 162 -10.20 10.08 -6.62
N GLY A 163 -9.09 9.36 -6.79
CA GLY A 163 -8.97 8.31 -7.80
C GLY A 163 -8.99 8.82 -9.25
N LYS A 164 -8.86 10.14 -9.47
CA LYS A 164 -8.84 10.74 -10.80
C LYS A 164 -7.44 10.74 -11.39
N GLU A 165 -7.38 10.63 -12.71
CA GLU A 165 -6.13 10.71 -13.45
C GLU A 165 -5.48 12.10 -13.30
N VAL A 166 -4.18 12.05 -13.06
CA VAL A 166 -3.27 13.19 -12.97
C VAL A 166 -2.16 12.97 -13.96
N GLU A 167 -1.94 13.94 -14.83
CA GLU A 167 -0.85 13.94 -15.81
C GLU A 167 0.23 14.94 -15.39
N VAL A 168 1.49 14.53 -15.53
CA VAL A 168 2.68 15.39 -15.34
C VAL A 168 3.37 15.66 -16.70
N PRO A 169 4.25 16.68 -16.80
CA PRO A 169 4.80 17.14 -18.08
C PRO A 169 5.51 16.09 -18.94
N ASP A 170 6.06 15.03 -18.35
CA ASP A 170 6.69 13.93 -19.10
C ASP A 170 5.69 12.92 -19.72
N GLY A 171 4.39 13.23 -19.66
CA GLY A 171 3.29 12.41 -20.15
C GLY A 171 2.93 11.24 -19.22
N THR A 172 3.54 11.16 -18.03
CA THR A 172 3.15 10.15 -17.03
C THR A 172 1.78 10.50 -16.46
N LYS A 173 0.86 9.56 -16.56
CA LYS A 173 -0.49 9.63 -16.01
C LYS A 173 -0.60 8.65 -14.85
N VAL A 174 -1.10 9.12 -13.72
CA VAL A 174 -1.27 8.32 -12.51
C VAL A 174 -2.64 8.54 -11.89
N LYS A 175 -3.12 7.54 -11.14
CA LYS A 175 -4.26 7.69 -10.22
C LYS A 175 -4.08 6.80 -8.99
N TYR A 176 -4.67 7.21 -7.87
CA TYR A 176 -4.79 6.35 -6.70
C TYR A 176 -5.74 5.18 -6.99
N THR A 177 -5.49 4.04 -6.33
CA THR A 177 -6.45 2.94 -6.22
C THR A 177 -6.14 2.11 -4.98
N ALA A 178 -7.16 1.63 -4.29
CA ALA A 178 -7.05 0.67 -3.20
C ALA A 178 -7.01 -0.79 -3.67
N THR A 179 -7.27 -1.05 -4.96
CA THR A 179 -7.41 -2.42 -5.51
C THR A 179 -6.07 -3.13 -5.74
N THR A 180 -4.96 -2.40 -5.69
CA THR A 180 -3.61 -2.92 -5.98
C THR A 180 -2.65 -2.62 -4.84
N ARG A 181 -1.69 -3.51 -4.60
CA ARG A 181 -0.69 -3.36 -3.53
C ARG A 181 0.18 -2.12 -3.66
N GLU A 182 0.41 -1.66 -4.89
CA GLU A 182 1.17 -0.44 -5.16
C GLU A 182 0.41 0.83 -4.76
N GLY A 183 -0.90 0.76 -4.53
CA GLY A 183 -1.75 1.93 -4.23
C GLY A 183 -1.89 2.93 -5.39
N ILE A 184 -1.41 2.57 -6.58
CA ILE A 184 -1.31 3.46 -7.74
C ILE A 184 -1.47 2.67 -9.03
N ARG A 185 -2.16 3.27 -9.99
CA ARG A 185 -2.14 2.84 -11.40
C ARG A 185 -1.52 3.92 -12.25
N ALA A 186 -0.85 3.51 -13.31
CA ALA A 186 -0.19 4.44 -14.21
C ALA A 186 -0.22 3.96 -15.66
N ASN A 187 0.02 4.86 -16.60
CA ASN A 187 0.32 4.52 -18.00
C ASN A 187 1.79 4.12 -18.21
N ARG A 188 2.57 3.95 -17.13
CA ARG A 188 3.97 3.51 -17.13
C ARG A 188 4.09 2.27 -16.24
N VAL A 189 5.02 1.38 -16.57
CA VAL A 189 5.27 0.16 -15.77
C VAL A 189 6.13 0.42 -14.52
N ALA A 190 6.86 1.54 -14.52
CA ALA A 190 7.68 1.99 -13.41
C ALA A 190 7.64 3.51 -13.30
N LEU A 191 7.65 4.02 -12.08
CA LEU A 191 7.73 5.46 -11.78
C LEU A 191 8.36 5.71 -10.41
N ILE A 192 8.73 6.96 -10.16
CA ILE A 192 9.18 7.42 -8.84
C ILE A 192 8.16 8.41 -8.30
N ALA A 193 7.58 8.11 -7.14
CA ALA A 193 6.85 9.12 -6.37
C ALA A 193 7.77 9.67 -5.28
N SER A 194 7.58 10.91 -4.88
CA SER A 194 8.28 11.46 -3.70
C SER A 194 7.32 12.14 -2.76
N ILE A 195 7.67 12.12 -1.47
CA ILE A 195 6.96 12.78 -0.39
C ILE A 195 7.96 13.68 0.34
N ILE A 196 7.56 14.92 0.60
CA ILE A 196 8.34 15.92 1.34
C ILE A 196 7.77 15.98 2.75
N PHE A 197 8.62 15.70 3.74
CA PHE A 197 8.24 15.74 5.15
C PHE A 197 9.42 16.24 5.99
N ASP A 198 9.17 17.17 6.90
CA ASP A 198 10.14 17.72 7.87
C ASP A 198 11.51 18.11 7.27
N GLY A 199 11.52 18.65 6.06
CA GLY A 199 12.73 19.13 5.38
C GLY A 199 13.54 18.06 4.65
N GLY A 200 13.06 16.81 4.60
CA GLY A 200 13.64 15.72 3.81
C GLY A 200 12.72 15.28 2.66
N ILE A 201 13.30 14.60 1.66
CA ILE A 201 12.58 13.98 0.54
C ILE A 201 12.68 12.47 0.68
N SER A 202 11.54 11.78 0.73
CA SER A 202 11.47 10.32 0.67
C SER A 202 11.02 9.89 -0.72
N TYR A 203 11.78 8.99 -1.35
CA TYR A 203 11.49 8.47 -2.68
C TYR A 203 10.85 7.08 -2.59
N LEU A 204 9.78 6.89 -3.35
CA LEU A 204 9.07 5.62 -3.51
C LEU A 204 9.26 5.13 -4.95
N LEU A 205 10.03 4.06 -5.09
CA LEU A 205 10.24 3.38 -6.35
C LEU A 205 9.12 2.36 -6.58
N PHE A 206 8.39 2.54 -7.68
CA PHE A 206 7.35 1.61 -8.11
C PHE A 206 7.79 0.86 -9.37
N HIS A 207 7.59 -0.46 -9.36
CA HIS A 207 7.81 -1.34 -10.50
C HIS A 207 6.60 -2.26 -10.65
N GLY A 208 6.36 -2.76 -11.87
CA GLY A 208 5.25 -3.68 -12.14
C GLY A 208 3.87 -3.04 -11.95
N ILE A 209 3.78 -1.71 -12.07
CA ILE A 209 2.54 -0.95 -11.83
C ILE A 209 1.46 -1.42 -12.79
N LYS A 210 0.24 -1.67 -12.30
CA LYS A 210 -0.89 -2.01 -13.17
C LYS A 210 -1.32 -0.79 -14.02
N ALA A 211 -1.73 -1.06 -15.26
CA ALA A 211 -2.19 -0.03 -16.17
C ALA A 211 -3.43 0.73 -15.64
N LEU A 212 -3.66 1.93 -16.16
CA LEU A 212 -4.91 2.66 -15.98
C LEU A 212 -6.12 1.81 -16.42
N THR A 213 -7.28 2.03 -15.81
CA THR A 213 -8.47 1.21 -16.09
C THR A 213 -8.85 1.30 -17.56
N GLY A 214 -9.11 0.15 -18.19
CA GLY A 214 -9.46 0.07 -19.61
C GLY A 214 -8.27 0.28 -20.57
N GLN A 215 -7.06 0.48 -20.05
CA GLN A 215 -5.86 0.70 -20.86
C GLN A 215 -4.90 -0.50 -20.75
N LYS A 216 -4.10 -0.70 -21.79
CA LYS A 216 -2.92 -1.57 -21.74
C LYS A 216 -1.68 -0.70 -21.68
N HIS A 217 -0.65 -1.20 -21.03
CA HIS A 217 0.70 -0.67 -21.22
C HIS A 217 1.08 -0.84 -22.69
N ASP A 218 1.46 0.26 -23.35
CA ASP A 218 2.01 0.20 -24.70
C ASP A 218 3.53 -0.04 -24.65
N ALA A 219 4.17 -0.35 -25.78
CA ALA A 219 5.61 -0.60 -25.79
C ALA A 219 6.42 0.63 -25.30
N ALA A 220 5.94 1.84 -25.58
CA ALA A 220 6.57 3.09 -25.14
C ALA A 220 6.45 3.32 -23.61
N SER A 221 5.47 2.71 -22.94
CA SER A 221 5.30 2.77 -21.49
C SER A 221 6.36 1.99 -20.71
N HIS A 222 7.01 1.03 -21.37
CA HIS A 222 8.19 0.34 -20.84
C HIS A 222 9.44 1.22 -20.92
N GLU A 223 9.46 2.21 -21.81
CA GLU A 223 10.55 3.18 -21.83
C GLU A 223 10.42 4.12 -20.64
N GLN A 224 11.51 4.22 -19.87
CA GLN A 224 11.62 5.16 -18.77
C GLN A 224 11.63 6.59 -19.32
N SER A 225 10.75 7.44 -18.80
CA SER A 225 10.72 8.86 -19.16
C SER A 225 12.04 9.56 -18.77
N GLN A 226 12.31 10.71 -19.37
CA GLN A 226 13.47 11.51 -18.96
C GLN A 226 13.35 11.94 -17.49
N GLY A 227 12.15 12.35 -17.06
CA GLY A 227 11.88 12.69 -15.65
C GLY A 227 12.18 11.53 -14.69
N TYR A 228 11.85 10.29 -15.06
CA TYR A 228 12.22 9.11 -14.28
C TYR A 228 13.75 8.99 -14.14
N LYS A 229 14.47 9.04 -15.26
CA LYS A 229 15.94 8.88 -15.28
C LYS A 229 16.64 9.97 -14.47
N ASP A 230 16.23 11.22 -14.65
CA ASP A 230 16.77 12.36 -13.92
C ASP A 230 16.51 12.22 -12.41
N THR A 231 15.33 11.72 -12.03
CA THR A 231 14.98 11.49 -10.63
C THR A 231 15.79 10.36 -10.01
N VAL A 232 16.09 9.29 -10.76
CA VAL A 232 17.01 8.23 -10.29
C VAL A 232 18.39 8.81 -9.96
N GLU A 233 18.92 9.69 -10.81
CA GLU A 233 20.22 10.34 -10.55
C GLU A 233 20.18 11.25 -9.33
N GLN A 234 19.10 12.02 -9.14
CA GLN A 234 18.91 12.85 -7.94
C GLN A 234 18.84 12.00 -6.67
N MET A 235 18.10 10.89 -6.71
CA MET A 235 17.99 9.96 -5.59
C MET A 235 19.36 9.38 -5.20
N LYS A 236 20.18 8.97 -6.19
CA LYS A 236 21.55 8.48 -5.94
C LYS A 236 22.41 9.55 -5.26
N LYS A 237 22.41 10.78 -5.78
CA LYS A 237 23.14 11.91 -5.17
C LYS A 237 22.67 12.21 -3.74
N HIS A 238 21.37 12.06 -3.47
CA HIS A 238 20.82 12.26 -2.13
C HIS A 238 21.27 11.17 -1.15
N GLN A 239 21.33 9.92 -1.61
CA GLN A 239 21.85 8.79 -0.82
C GLN A 239 23.36 8.91 -0.55
N GLU A 240 24.12 9.52 -1.47
CA GLU A 240 25.57 9.77 -1.31
C GLU A 240 25.88 10.95 -0.36
N THR A 241 24.93 11.89 -0.18
CA THR A 241 25.11 13.10 0.63
C THR A 241 24.40 13.06 1.99
N GLY A 242 23.48 12.12 2.20
CA GLY A 242 22.90 11.82 3.52
C GLY A 242 23.85 10.98 4.38
N PRO A 243 23.74 10.99 5.72
CA PRO A 243 24.41 10.00 6.53
C PRO A 243 23.93 8.61 6.08
N ALA A 244 24.87 7.73 5.72
CA ALA A 244 24.54 6.35 5.40
C ALA A 244 23.69 5.76 6.54
N PRO A 245 22.59 5.04 6.26
CA PRO A 245 22.00 4.21 7.29
C PRO A 245 23.11 3.27 7.77
N LYS A 246 23.51 3.39 9.03
CA LYS A 246 24.32 2.36 9.66
C LYS A 246 23.42 1.12 9.78
N LEU A 247 23.45 0.28 8.75
CA LEU A 247 23.15 -1.13 8.94
C LEU A 247 24.33 -1.69 9.75
N ASP A 248 24.12 -1.85 11.06
CA ASP A 248 25.02 -2.64 11.88
C ASP A 248 24.83 -4.12 11.52
N LEU A 249 25.67 -4.61 10.62
CA LEU A 249 25.76 -6.02 10.23
C LEU A 249 26.97 -6.70 10.90
N SER A 250 27.63 -6.03 11.85
CA SER A 250 28.60 -6.66 12.74
C SER A 250 27.88 -7.20 13.96
N GLY A 251 27.42 -8.45 13.86
CA GLY A 251 27.25 -9.27 15.05
C GLY A 251 28.62 -9.54 15.68
N GLU A 252 29.17 -8.55 16.38
CA GLU A 252 30.23 -8.79 17.36
C GLU A 252 29.55 -9.10 18.69
N GLU A 253 29.69 -10.37 19.11
CA GLU A 253 29.38 -10.83 20.46
C GLU A 253 30.23 -10.05 21.47
N GLU A 254 29.72 -8.93 21.97
CA GLU A 254 30.26 -8.35 23.20
C GLU A 254 29.92 -9.29 24.36
N SER A 255 30.92 -10.10 24.70
CA SER A 255 31.04 -10.84 25.95
C SER A 255 30.59 -9.99 27.13
N ARG A 256 29.44 -10.34 27.72
CA ARG A 256 28.95 -9.79 28.98
C ARG A 256 29.88 -10.20 30.11
N ASP A 257 30.88 -9.38 30.37
CA ASP A 257 31.79 -9.54 31.50
C ASP A 257 31.07 -9.07 32.79
N PHE A 258 30.58 -10.04 33.58
CA PHE A 258 29.96 -9.80 34.88
C PHE A 258 31.00 -9.28 35.87
N LYS A 259 31.12 -7.97 36.03
CA LYS A 259 31.84 -7.38 37.17
C LYS A 259 31.02 -7.54 38.45
N ARG A 260 31.39 -8.55 39.24
CA ARG A 260 31.07 -8.68 40.68
C ARG A 260 31.51 -7.40 41.40
N ARG A 261 30.54 -6.63 41.92
CA ARG A 261 30.80 -5.64 42.98
C ARG A 261 30.94 -6.38 44.31
N SER A 262 32.16 -6.45 44.82
CA SER A 262 32.42 -6.71 46.24
C SER A 262 32.10 -5.44 47.04
N TYR A 263 31.14 -5.52 47.95
CA TYR A 263 31.01 -4.55 49.04
C TYR A 263 31.99 -4.95 50.16
N ARG A 264 32.81 -3.98 50.58
CA ARG A 264 33.25 -3.83 51.96
C ARG A 264 32.33 -2.83 52.62
#